data_AF-A0A699S648-F1
#
_entry.id   AF-A0A699S648-F1
#
_cell.length_a   1.000
_cell.length_b   1.000
_cell.length_c   1.000
_cell.angle_alpha   90.00
_cell.angle_beta   90.00
_cell.angle_gamma   90.00
#
_symmetry.space_group_name_H-M   'P 1'
#
loop_
_entity.id
_entity.type
_entity.pdbx_description
1 polymer ?
#
loop_
_entity_poly.entity_id
_entity_poly.type
_entity_poly.pdbx_seq_one_letter_code
_entity_poly.pdbx_strand_id
1 'polypeptide(L)'
;MTGLAGGAVPRATDIALSLDRLRGIEEIDTAAATVTVRAGTTLQEIQQAVADAGYLFPLDLGARGSCQIGGNIATNAGGNAVIRYGMTRDLRRHPWGDYPCGVEDGTSAGAVHHPALRPARLRQRGRNPVAPMPDHHPLYVLLESSAASDVLEQTLEAAIEAGEVVDAILATSQTQARSLWKIREATGEFPVRLAPLNFDISLPIGQIGDFAD
;
A
#
# COMPACT_ATOMS: atom_id res chain seq x y z
N MET A 1 10.31 9.44 13.35
CA MET A 1 9.81 10.39 12.34
C MET A 1 9.73 9.65 11.01
N THR A 2 8.57 9.66 10.34
CA THR A 2 8.30 8.83 9.16
C THR A 2 8.22 9.63 7.86
N GLY A 3 8.13 10.97 7.93
CA GLY A 3 8.21 11.84 6.76
C GLY A 3 9.63 11.89 6.18
N LEU A 4 9.76 11.71 4.87
CA LEU A 4 11.06 11.52 4.21
C LEU A 4 11.64 12.81 3.58
N ALA A 5 10.85 13.89 3.50
CA ALA A 5 11.26 15.17 2.93
C ALA A 5 11.82 16.17 3.96
N GLY A 6 12.06 15.74 5.20
CA GLY A 6 12.58 16.60 6.27
C GLY A 6 11.60 17.64 6.83
N GLY A 7 10.35 17.67 6.37
CA GLY A 7 9.36 18.69 6.78
C GLY A 7 8.99 18.70 8.27
N ALA A 8 9.30 17.63 9.01
CA ALA A 8 9.11 17.55 10.46
C ALA A 8 10.42 17.74 11.26
N VAL A 9 11.53 18.10 10.61
CA VAL A 9 12.83 18.35 11.26
C VAL A 9 12.92 19.84 11.61
N PRO A 10 12.86 20.23 12.90
CA PRO A 10 12.94 21.63 13.30
C PRO A 10 14.35 22.19 13.07
N ARG A 11 14.44 23.47 12.76
CA ARG A 11 15.69 24.25 12.79
C ARG A 11 16.00 24.68 14.22
N ALA A 12 17.20 25.21 14.43
CA ALA A 12 17.63 25.70 15.74
C ALA A 12 16.72 26.81 16.33
N THR A 13 15.98 27.52 15.48
CA THR A 13 15.06 28.60 15.87
C THR A 13 13.62 28.13 16.11
N ASP A 14 13.30 26.89 15.76
CA ASP A 14 11.93 26.40 15.72
C ASP A 14 11.53 25.76 17.05
N ILE A 15 10.24 25.80 17.37
CA ILE A 15 9.65 25.02 18.46
C ILE A 15 8.99 23.79 17.84
N ALA A 16 9.40 22.60 18.28
CA ALA A 16 8.77 21.35 17.88
C ALA A 16 7.53 21.06 18.73
N LEU A 17 6.37 20.94 18.10
CA LEU A 17 5.12 20.51 18.74
C LEU A 17 4.81 19.07 18.34
N SER A 18 4.98 18.13 19.28
CA SER A 18 4.54 16.74 19.08
C SER A 18 3.04 16.60 19.35
N LEU A 19 2.36 15.84 18.49
CA LEU A 19 0.96 15.48 18.65
C LEU A 19 0.77 14.09 19.29
N ASP A 20 1.85 13.41 19.73
CA ASP A 20 1.79 12.03 20.26
C ASP A 20 0.80 11.84 21.42
N ARG A 21 0.59 12.90 22.22
CA ARG A 21 -0.36 12.89 23.34
C ARG A 21 -1.81 13.19 22.93
N LEU A 22 -2.01 13.75 21.73
CA LEU A 22 -3.32 14.00 21.14
C LEU A 22 -3.76 12.74 20.35
N ARG A 23 -3.90 11.62 21.07
CA ARG A 23 -4.18 10.28 20.52
C ARG A 23 -5.50 9.74 21.08
N GLY A 24 -6.24 9.02 20.26
CA GLY A 24 -7.49 8.37 20.63
C GLY A 24 -8.56 8.47 19.54
N ILE A 25 -9.43 7.46 19.51
CA ILE A 25 -10.68 7.46 18.76
C ILE A 25 -11.71 8.25 19.57
N GLU A 26 -12.37 9.23 18.94
CA GLU A 26 -13.42 10.03 19.58
C GLU A 26 -14.81 9.44 19.30
N GLU A 27 -15.03 8.95 18.08
CA GLU A 27 -16.31 8.38 17.65
C GLU A 27 -16.12 7.44 16.44
N ILE A 28 -16.92 6.37 16.39
CA ILE A 28 -17.16 5.57 15.18
C ILE A 28 -18.67 5.61 14.93
N ASP A 29 -19.09 6.31 13.88
CA ASP A 29 -20.48 6.35 13.44
C ASP A 29 -20.66 5.28 12.35
N THR A 30 -21.27 4.16 12.73
CA THR A 30 -21.51 3.02 11.86
C THR A 30 -22.62 3.29 10.84
N ALA A 31 -23.58 4.18 11.15
CA ALA A 31 -24.63 4.54 10.22
C ALA A 31 -24.10 5.43 9.10
N ALA A 32 -23.24 6.39 9.43
CA ALA A 32 -22.58 7.26 8.46
C ALA A 32 -21.31 6.65 7.85
N ALA A 33 -20.84 5.52 8.40
CA ALA A 33 -19.59 4.88 8.01
C ALA A 33 -18.39 5.86 8.13
N THR A 34 -18.28 6.53 9.28
CA THR A 34 -17.22 7.53 9.55
C THR A 34 -16.54 7.29 10.89
N VAL A 35 -15.31 7.80 11.03
CA VAL A 35 -14.54 7.77 12.27
C VAL A 35 -13.97 9.15 12.57
N THR A 36 -14.14 9.61 13.81
CA THR A 36 -13.54 10.84 14.34
C THR A 36 -12.38 10.47 15.24
N VAL A 37 -11.20 11.02 14.94
CA VAL A 37 -9.93 10.64 15.59
C VAL A 37 -9.08 11.85 15.91
N ARG A 38 -8.27 11.72 16.94
CA ARG A 38 -7.28 12.74 17.30
C ARG A 38 -6.05 12.68 16.41
N ALA A 39 -5.44 13.83 16.11
CA ALA A 39 -4.39 13.96 15.10
C ALA A 39 -3.14 13.11 15.35
N GLY A 40 -2.84 12.76 16.60
CA GLY A 40 -1.72 11.89 17.00
C GLY A 40 -2.04 10.39 17.04
N THR A 41 -3.26 9.99 16.68
CA THR A 41 -3.65 8.57 16.58
C THR A 41 -2.91 7.91 15.43
N THR A 42 -2.34 6.74 15.66
CA THR A 42 -1.59 6.05 14.60
C THR A 42 -2.54 5.46 13.57
N LEU A 43 -2.09 5.36 12.32
CA LEU A 43 -2.90 4.77 11.26
C LEU A 43 -3.35 3.34 11.61
N GLN A 44 -2.43 2.54 12.16
CA GLN A 44 -2.73 1.15 12.55
C GLN A 44 -3.81 1.05 13.63
N GLU A 45 -3.85 1.98 14.59
CA GLU A 45 -4.91 1.99 15.61
C GLU A 45 -6.27 2.28 15.01
N ILE A 46 -6.33 3.23 14.07
CA ILE A 46 -7.58 3.57 13.39
C ILE A 46 -8.08 2.36 12.60
N GLN A 47 -7.19 1.73 11.83
CA GLN A 47 -7.49 0.51 11.08
C GLN A 47 -8.04 -0.60 11.98
N GLN A 48 -7.40 -0.87 13.12
CA GLN A 48 -7.86 -1.89 14.05
C GLN A 48 -9.23 -1.54 14.67
N ALA A 49 -9.41 -0.29 15.11
CA ALA A 49 -10.64 0.14 15.75
C ALA A 49 -11.86 0.06 14.82
N VAL A 50 -11.70 0.43 13.54
CA VAL A 50 -12.80 0.32 12.58
C VAL A 50 -13.00 -1.13 12.10
N ALA A 51 -11.94 -1.93 12.03
CA ALA A 51 -12.05 -3.36 11.70
C ALA A 51 -12.82 -4.13 12.78
N ASP A 52 -12.58 -3.83 14.06
CA ASP A 52 -13.35 -4.39 15.18
C ASP A 52 -14.84 -4.01 15.10
N ALA A 53 -15.17 -2.91 14.41
CA ALA A 53 -16.54 -2.48 14.13
C ALA A 53 -17.10 -3.01 12.80
N GLY A 54 -16.34 -3.81 12.04
CA GLY A 54 -16.75 -4.37 10.75
C GLY A 54 -16.54 -3.45 9.54
N TYR A 55 -15.67 -2.44 9.67
CA TYR A 55 -15.37 -1.46 8.63
C TYR A 55 -13.90 -1.49 8.21
N LEU A 56 -13.62 -0.94 7.03
CA LEU A 56 -12.27 -0.78 6.50
C LEU A 56 -11.86 0.70 6.51
N PHE A 57 -10.70 1.01 7.09
CA PHE A 57 -10.01 2.28 6.84
C PHE A 57 -8.99 2.07 5.71
N PRO A 58 -9.23 2.58 4.50
CA PRO A 58 -8.55 2.09 3.28
C PRO A 58 -7.12 2.61 3.07
N LEU A 59 -6.67 3.62 3.82
CA LEU A 59 -5.30 4.09 3.72
C LEU A 59 -4.37 3.04 4.34
N ASP A 60 -3.45 2.48 3.55
CA ASP A 60 -2.40 1.57 4.03
C ASP A 60 -1.04 1.87 3.41
N LEU A 61 -0.03 2.02 4.28
CA LEU A 61 1.33 2.35 3.91
C LEU A 61 2.33 1.77 4.93
N GLY A 62 3.57 1.53 4.51
CA GLY A 62 4.54 0.77 5.31
C GLY A 62 4.85 1.34 6.70
N ALA A 63 4.63 2.64 6.91
CA ALA A 63 4.83 3.30 8.21
C ALA A 63 3.60 3.26 9.14
N ARG A 64 2.53 2.51 8.82
CA ARG A 64 1.23 2.50 9.54
C ARG A 64 1.30 2.41 11.07
N GLY A 65 2.26 1.64 11.60
CA GLY A 65 2.44 1.46 13.05
C GLY A 65 3.06 2.66 13.78
N SER A 66 3.53 3.68 13.04
CA SER A 66 4.21 4.85 13.61
C SER A 66 3.82 6.18 12.97
N CYS A 67 3.24 6.20 11.77
CA CYS A 67 2.65 7.40 11.20
C CYS A 67 1.33 7.73 11.91
N GLN A 68 1.08 9.03 12.04
CA GLN A 68 -0.13 9.56 12.68
C GLN A 68 -1.06 10.15 11.62
N ILE A 69 -2.36 10.09 11.88
CA ILE A 69 -3.38 10.57 10.95
C ILE A 69 -3.21 12.05 10.60
N GLY A 70 -2.80 12.90 11.56
CA GLY A 70 -2.49 14.31 11.30
C GLY A 70 -1.34 14.49 10.32
N GLY A 71 -0.31 13.63 10.43
CA GLY A 71 0.80 13.58 9.47
C GLY A 71 0.34 13.11 8.08
N ASN A 72 -0.46 12.04 8.01
CA ASN A 72 -1.01 11.55 6.74
C ASN A 72 -1.84 12.63 6.03
N ILE A 73 -2.63 13.38 6.79
CA ILE A 73 -3.42 14.52 6.32
C ILE A 73 -2.51 15.64 5.80
N ALA A 74 -1.50 16.03 6.59
CA ALA A 74 -0.60 17.13 6.25
C ALA A 74 0.21 16.83 4.98
N THR A 75 0.58 15.57 4.74
CA THR A 75 1.35 15.17 3.56
C THR A 75 0.49 14.67 2.41
N ASN A 76 -0.83 14.62 2.56
CA ASN A 76 -1.74 13.92 1.64
C ASN A 76 -1.21 12.52 1.28
N ALA A 77 -0.98 11.69 2.28
CA ALA A 77 -0.34 10.39 2.09
C ALA A 77 -1.14 9.50 1.12
N GLY A 78 -0.40 8.73 0.32
CA GLY A 78 -0.90 7.64 -0.50
C GLY A 78 -0.34 6.30 -0.02
N GLY A 79 -0.90 5.22 -0.52
CA GLY A 79 -0.63 3.86 -0.12
C GLY A 79 -0.79 2.88 -1.28
N ASN A 80 -0.74 1.58 -0.98
CA ASN A 80 -0.85 0.54 -2.02
C ASN A 80 -2.23 0.53 -2.72
N ALA A 81 -3.27 1.03 -2.06
CA ALA A 81 -4.65 0.95 -2.53
C ALA A 81 -5.19 2.25 -3.14
N VAL A 82 -4.32 3.20 -3.51
CA VAL A 82 -4.72 4.53 -4.05
C VAL A 82 -5.51 4.47 -5.34
N ILE A 83 -5.29 3.43 -6.17
CA ILE A 83 -6.06 3.22 -7.40
C ILE A 83 -7.54 2.98 -7.09
N ARG A 84 -7.84 2.34 -5.96
CA ARG A 84 -9.21 2.00 -5.55
C ARG A 84 -9.86 3.07 -4.67
N TYR A 85 -9.11 3.59 -3.70
CA TYR A 85 -9.67 4.42 -2.63
C TYR A 85 -9.19 5.88 -2.65
N GLY A 86 -8.29 6.23 -3.57
CA GLY A 86 -7.71 7.56 -3.64
C GLY A 86 -6.66 7.82 -2.55
N MET A 87 -6.30 9.09 -2.44
CA MET A 87 -5.31 9.61 -1.50
C MET A 87 -5.97 9.99 -0.18
N THR A 88 -5.18 10.32 0.85
CA THR A 88 -5.72 10.76 2.16
C THR A 88 -6.70 11.95 2.05
N ARG A 89 -6.57 12.82 1.04
CA ARG A 89 -7.54 13.92 0.81
C ARG A 89 -8.95 13.40 0.49
N ASP A 90 -9.05 12.27 -0.21
CA ASP A 90 -10.31 11.71 -0.70
C ASP A 90 -11.06 10.99 0.43
N LEU A 91 -10.34 10.61 1.49
CA LEU A 91 -10.88 9.94 2.67
C LEU A 91 -11.45 10.89 3.73
N ARG A 92 -11.38 12.21 3.50
CA ARG A 92 -11.94 13.19 4.43
C ARG A 92 -13.40 13.40 4.11
N ARG A 93 -14.21 13.59 5.15
CA ARG A 93 -15.58 14.03 4.98
C ARG A 93 -15.58 15.38 4.28
N HIS A 94 -15.97 15.40 3.01
CA HIS A 94 -16.37 16.61 2.32
C HIS A 94 -17.86 16.87 2.64
N PRO A 95 -18.31 18.12 2.77
CA PRO A 95 -19.73 18.43 2.91
C PRO A 95 -20.60 18.00 1.72
N TRP A 96 -20.04 17.37 0.67
CA TRP A 96 -20.68 17.08 -0.61
C TRP A 96 -20.32 15.71 -1.23
N GLY A 97 -19.93 14.68 -0.47
CA GLY A 97 -19.60 13.38 -1.07
C GLY A 97 -19.74 12.19 -0.14
N ASP A 98 -20.63 11.27 -0.50
CA ASP A 98 -20.81 9.96 0.11
C ASP A 98 -19.75 9.00 -0.44
N TYR A 99 -18.84 8.50 0.41
CA TYR A 99 -18.04 7.32 0.11
C TYR A 99 -18.49 6.21 1.05
N PRO A 100 -19.10 5.11 0.55
CA PRO A 100 -19.44 3.99 1.38
C PRO A 100 -18.14 3.26 1.76
N CYS A 101 -17.69 3.37 3.02
CA CYS A 101 -16.77 2.38 3.57
C CYS A 101 -17.60 1.14 3.91
N GLY A 102 -17.60 0.16 3.00
CA GLY A 102 -18.26 -1.11 3.18
C GLY A 102 -17.74 -2.09 2.14
N VAL A 103 -16.80 -2.95 2.54
CA VAL A 103 -16.42 -4.14 1.79
C VAL A 103 -16.12 -5.24 2.79
N GLU A 104 -16.83 -6.36 2.69
CA GLU A 104 -16.53 -7.60 3.41
C GLU A 104 -15.23 -8.23 2.85
N ASP A 105 -14.39 -8.78 3.74
CA ASP A 105 -13.11 -9.40 3.40
C ASP A 105 -13.30 -10.64 2.50
N GLY A 106 -12.96 -10.50 1.22
CA GLY A 106 -12.97 -11.56 0.21
C GLY A 106 -11.72 -11.53 -0.67
N THR A 107 -10.58 -11.18 -0.09
CA THR A 107 -9.39 -10.78 -0.85
C THR A 107 -8.59 -11.97 -1.35
N SER A 108 -8.44 -12.06 -2.68
CA SER A 108 -7.51 -12.96 -3.37
C SER A 108 -6.31 -12.14 -3.88
N ALA A 109 -5.09 -12.59 -3.60
CA ALA A 109 -3.84 -11.95 -4.05
C ALA A 109 -3.11 -12.88 -5.01
N GLY A 110 -2.62 -12.35 -6.13
CA GLY A 110 -1.85 -13.07 -7.14
C GLY A 110 -0.63 -12.28 -7.61
N ALA A 111 0.42 -12.96 -8.04
CA ALA A 111 1.57 -12.32 -8.67
C ALA A 111 1.62 -12.71 -10.16
N VAL A 112 1.82 -11.74 -11.04
CA VAL A 112 1.87 -11.89 -12.50
C VAL A 112 3.15 -11.28 -13.07
N HIS A 113 3.60 -11.71 -14.24
CA HIS A 113 4.80 -11.19 -14.90
C HIS A 113 4.46 -10.43 -16.20
N HIS A 114 5.23 -9.37 -16.52
CA HIS A 114 5.15 -8.61 -17.79
C HIS A 114 6.48 -8.66 -18.59
N PRO A 115 6.50 -8.84 -19.92
CA PRO A 115 7.70 -9.20 -20.69
C PRO A 115 8.76 -8.10 -20.96
N ALA A 116 8.60 -6.85 -20.52
CA ALA A 116 9.49 -5.76 -20.92
C ALA A 116 10.37 -5.25 -19.76
N LEU A 117 11.70 -5.39 -19.88
CA LEU A 117 12.81 -4.58 -19.31
C LEU A 117 14.06 -5.45 -19.06
N ARG A 118 15.27 -4.87 -19.20
CA ARG A 118 16.53 -5.61 -19.03
C ARG A 118 17.01 -5.59 -17.57
N PRO A 119 17.33 -6.75 -16.94
CA PRO A 119 17.66 -6.79 -15.52
C PRO A 119 19.12 -6.39 -15.22
N ALA A 120 19.31 -5.52 -14.22
CA ALA A 120 20.59 -5.32 -13.53
C ALA A 120 20.73 -6.32 -12.37
N ARG A 121 21.85 -7.07 -12.31
CA ARG A 121 22.07 -8.11 -11.29
C ARG A 121 22.51 -7.49 -9.95
N LEU A 122 21.66 -7.56 -8.93
CA LEU A 122 22.02 -7.26 -7.54
C LEU A 122 22.24 -8.56 -6.74
N ARG A 123 23.40 -8.70 -6.09
CA ARG A 123 23.68 -9.80 -5.15
C ARG A 123 23.08 -9.46 -3.78
N GLN A 124 22.16 -10.27 -3.26
CA GLN A 124 21.61 -10.14 -1.91
C GLN A 124 22.21 -11.17 -0.94
N ARG A 125 22.47 -10.76 0.31
CA ARG A 125 22.79 -11.64 1.45
C ARG A 125 21.75 -11.42 2.55
N GLY A 126 21.05 -12.47 2.97
CA GLY A 126 20.02 -12.48 4.03
C GLY A 126 19.12 -13.71 3.93
N ARG A 127 18.32 -14.01 4.96
CA ARG A 127 17.30 -15.09 4.91
C ARG A 127 16.20 -14.61 3.96
N ASN A 128 16.33 -14.97 2.69
CA ASN A 128 15.52 -14.41 1.62
C ASN A 128 14.07 -14.87 1.71
N PRO A 129 13.10 -13.98 1.41
CA PRO A 129 11.78 -14.42 0.97
C PRO A 129 11.96 -15.48 -0.12
N VAL A 130 11.19 -16.56 -0.05
CA VAL A 130 11.20 -17.58 -1.11
C VAL A 130 10.67 -16.91 -2.38
N ALA A 131 11.38 -17.09 -3.49
CA ALA A 131 10.93 -16.57 -4.77
C ALA A 131 9.53 -17.10 -5.07
N PRO A 132 8.59 -16.25 -5.53
CA PRO A 132 7.21 -16.67 -5.74
C PRO A 132 7.08 -17.67 -6.89
N MET A 133 7.99 -17.60 -7.87
CA MET A 133 8.05 -18.46 -9.05
C MET A 133 9.44 -19.13 -9.14
N PRO A 134 9.52 -20.34 -9.72
CA PRO A 134 10.79 -21.05 -9.90
C PRO A 134 11.70 -20.36 -10.93
N ASP A 135 11.10 -19.76 -11.95
CA ASP A 135 11.82 -19.06 -13.01
C ASP A 135 12.04 -17.58 -12.69
N HIS A 136 13.15 -17.06 -13.20
CA HIS A 136 13.50 -15.65 -13.07
C HIS A 136 12.93 -14.85 -14.23
N HIS A 137 12.25 -13.76 -13.89
CA HIS A 137 11.66 -12.88 -14.85
C HIS A 137 12.06 -11.41 -14.63
N PRO A 138 12.09 -10.57 -15.68
CA PRO A 138 12.50 -9.16 -15.56
C PRO A 138 11.54 -8.30 -14.75
N LEU A 139 10.22 -8.54 -14.83
CA LEU A 139 9.21 -7.76 -14.10
C LEU A 139 8.19 -8.64 -13.38
N TYR A 140 7.90 -8.29 -12.14
CA TYR A 140 6.82 -8.91 -11.39
C TYR A 140 5.79 -7.83 -11.01
N VAL A 141 4.53 -8.21 -11.07
CA VAL A 141 3.37 -7.44 -10.66
C VAL A 141 2.72 -8.23 -9.52
N LEU A 142 2.47 -7.57 -8.39
CA LEU A 142 1.63 -8.12 -7.33
C LEU A 142 0.26 -7.47 -7.47
N LEU A 143 -0.77 -8.29 -7.66
CA LEU A 143 -2.15 -7.86 -7.83
C LEU A 143 -3.01 -8.42 -6.69
N GLU A 144 -3.94 -7.60 -6.22
CA GLU A 144 -4.92 -7.98 -5.22
C GLU A 144 -6.31 -7.58 -5.70
N SER A 145 -7.27 -8.49 -5.56
CA SER A 145 -8.64 -8.29 -6.01
C SER A 145 -9.63 -8.57 -4.88
N SER A 146 -10.65 -7.71 -4.79
CA SER A 146 -11.86 -7.94 -4.00
C SER A 146 -12.97 -8.62 -4.82
N ALA A 147 -12.70 -8.97 -6.08
CA ALA A 147 -13.64 -9.72 -6.92
C ALA A 147 -13.65 -11.21 -6.54
N ALA A 148 -14.68 -11.92 -6.98
CA ALA A 148 -14.72 -13.37 -6.85
C ALA A 148 -13.52 -14.03 -7.58
N SER A 149 -13.04 -15.16 -7.04
CA SER A 149 -11.82 -15.84 -7.51
C SER A 149 -11.88 -16.21 -8.99
N ASP A 150 -13.05 -16.63 -9.47
CA ASP A 150 -13.30 -17.02 -10.85
C ASP A 150 -13.12 -15.85 -11.83
N VAL A 151 -13.50 -14.62 -11.44
CA VAL A 151 -13.28 -13.42 -12.25
C VAL A 151 -11.80 -13.12 -12.39
N LEU A 152 -11.04 -13.25 -11.29
CA LEU A 152 -9.60 -13.05 -11.32
C LEU A 152 -8.93 -14.13 -12.19
N GLU A 153 -9.31 -15.39 -12.02
CA GLU A 153 -8.81 -16.52 -12.82
C GLU A 153 -9.06 -16.31 -14.32
N GLN A 154 -10.28 -15.96 -14.72
CA GLN A 154 -10.62 -15.66 -16.12
C GLN A 154 -9.83 -14.47 -16.68
N THR A 155 -9.60 -13.44 -15.87
CA THR A 155 -8.81 -12.28 -16.29
C THR A 155 -7.35 -12.66 -16.55
N LEU A 156 -6.78 -13.53 -15.70
CA LEU A 156 -5.42 -14.03 -15.87
C LEU A 156 -5.31 -14.96 -17.07
N GLU A 157 -6.28 -15.84 -17.28
CA GLU A 157 -6.35 -16.73 -18.44
C GLU A 157 -6.34 -15.91 -19.75
N ALA A 158 -7.20 -14.91 -19.86
CA ALA A 158 -7.23 -14.02 -21.02
C ALA A 158 -5.90 -13.27 -21.25
N ALA A 159 -5.24 -12.81 -20.18
CA ALA A 159 -3.95 -12.11 -20.28
C ALA A 159 -2.81 -13.06 -20.70
N ILE A 160 -2.87 -14.33 -20.28
CA ILE A 160 -1.93 -15.36 -20.72
C ILE A 160 -2.15 -15.71 -22.20
N GLU A 161 -3.40 -15.89 -22.62
CA GLU A 161 -3.75 -16.15 -24.02
C GLU A 161 -3.32 -15.00 -24.95
N ALA A 162 -3.44 -13.76 -24.49
CA ALA A 162 -2.97 -12.57 -25.20
C ALA A 162 -1.43 -12.46 -25.24
N GLY A 163 -0.71 -13.27 -24.47
CA GLY A 163 0.75 -13.22 -24.35
C GLY A 163 1.28 -12.05 -23.51
N GLU A 164 0.40 -11.35 -22.78
CA GLU A 164 0.75 -10.24 -21.89
C GLU A 164 1.35 -10.75 -20.57
N VAL A 165 0.87 -11.92 -20.12
CA VAL A 165 1.35 -12.63 -18.94
C VAL A 165 1.99 -13.95 -19.36
N VAL A 166 3.21 -14.20 -18.89
CA VAL A 166 3.96 -15.43 -19.21
C VAL A 166 3.72 -16.53 -18.18
N ASP A 167 3.58 -16.15 -16.91
CA ASP A 167 3.31 -17.04 -15.79
C ASP A 167 2.59 -16.27 -14.68
N ALA A 168 1.77 -16.98 -13.90
CA ALA A 168 0.99 -16.43 -12.81
C ALA A 168 0.82 -17.43 -11.66
N ILE A 169 0.87 -16.92 -10.43
CA ILE A 169 0.50 -17.70 -9.25
C ILE A 169 -0.67 -17.03 -8.53
N LEU A 170 -1.63 -17.84 -8.11
CA LEU A 170 -2.75 -17.42 -7.27
C LEU A 170 -2.54 -17.91 -5.84
N ALA A 171 -2.72 -17.03 -4.87
CA ALA A 171 -2.72 -17.45 -3.48
C ALA A 171 -3.98 -18.26 -3.18
N THR A 172 -3.80 -19.51 -2.75
CA THR A 172 -4.90 -20.41 -2.35
C THR A 172 -5.21 -20.33 -0.85
N SER A 173 -4.48 -19.47 -0.12
CA SER A 173 -4.71 -19.21 1.30
C SER A 173 -4.26 -17.81 1.70
N GLN A 174 -4.83 -17.28 2.78
CA GLN A 174 -4.38 -16.01 3.38
C GLN A 174 -2.90 -16.05 3.81
N THR A 175 -2.40 -17.22 4.21
CA THR A 175 -0.97 -17.38 4.57
C THR A 175 -0.07 -17.23 3.36
N GLN A 176 -0.48 -17.76 2.20
CA GLN A 176 0.24 -17.58 0.96
C GLN A 176 0.15 -16.13 0.48
N ALA A 177 -1.03 -15.51 0.52
CA ALA A 177 -1.23 -14.11 0.18
C ALA A 177 -0.32 -13.18 1.02
N ARG A 178 -0.29 -13.36 2.35
CA ARG A 178 0.62 -12.65 3.25
C ARG A 178 2.10 -12.88 2.93
N SER A 179 2.45 -14.07 2.45
CA SER A 179 3.84 -14.37 2.06
C SER A 179 4.26 -13.63 0.80
N LEU A 180 3.34 -13.44 -0.16
CA LEU A 180 3.57 -12.60 -1.34
C LEU A 180 3.74 -11.12 -0.94
N TRP A 181 2.85 -10.61 -0.08
CA TRP A 181 2.95 -9.24 0.44
C TRP A 181 4.26 -8.97 1.18
N LYS A 182 4.78 -9.93 1.95
CA LYS A 182 6.09 -9.81 2.61
C LYS A 182 7.23 -9.53 1.63
N ILE A 183 7.18 -10.09 0.42
CA ILE A 183 8.18 -9.81 -0.62
C ILE A 183 8.12 -8.32 -1.01
N ARG A 184 6.91 -7.81 -1.26
CA ARG A 184 6.69 -6.41 -1.63
C ARG A 184 7.04 -5.43 -0.50
N GLU A 185 6.77 -5.79 0.75
CA GLU A 185 7.06 -4.96 1.93
C GLU A 185 8.56 -4.95 2.28
N ALA A 186 9.34 -5.98 1.88
CA ALA A 186 10.77 -6.07 2.13
C ALA A 186 11.60 -4.92 1.50
N THR A 187 11.02 -4.14 0.58
CA THR A 187 11.65 -2.92 0.03
C THR A 187 12.02 -1.92 1.12
N GLY A 188 11.32 -1.93 2.26
CA GLY A 188 11.66 -1.10 3.43
C GLY A 188 13.04 -1.42 4.04
N GLU A 189 13.60 -2.60 3.78
CA GLU A 189 14.94 -2.98 4.24
C GLU A 189 16.07 -2.41 3.36
N PHE A 190 15.75 -1.94 2.15
CA PHE A 190 16.77 -1.52 1.18
C PHE A 190 17.61 -0.34 1.66
N PRO A 191 17.06 0.74 2.23
CA PRO A 191 17.88 1.85 2.75
C PRO A 191 18.80 1.47 3.92
N VAL A 192 18.53 0.34 4.58
CA VAL A 192 19.37 -0.18 5.68
C VAL A 192 20.55 -0.99 5.14
N ARG A 193 20.35 -1.69 4.01
CA ARG A 193 21.35 -2.58 3.41
C ARG A 193 22.10 -1.95 2.23
N LEU A 194 21.56 -0.90 1.65
CA LEU A 194 22.04 -0.19 0.48
C LEU A 194 22.00 1.32 0.75
N ALA A 195 22.73 2.10 -0.04
CA ALA A 195 22.65 3.55 -0.05
C ALA A 195 22.04 4.04 -1.39
N PRO A 196 20.75 3.73 -1.66
CA PRO A 196 20.14 4.10 -2.93
C PRO A 196 19.90 5.62 -3.02
N LEU A 197 20.03 6.16 -4.22
CA LEU A 197 19.41 7.43 -4.56
C LEU A 197 17.93 7.17 -4.85
N ASN A 198 17.06 7.60 -3.95
CA ASN A 198 15.63 7.36 -4.04
C ASN A 198 14.91 8.58 -4.61
N PHE A 199 14.04 8.33 -5.59
CA PHE A 199 13.09 9.31 -6.10
C PHE A 199 11.68 8.75 -5.96
N ASP A 200 10.80 9.54 -5.37
CA ASP A 200 9.37 9.25 -5.29
C ASP A 200 8.65 10.20 -6.24
N ILE A 201 8.28 9.68 -7.42
CA ILE A 201 7.75 10.45 -8.54
C ILE A 201 6.44 9.86 -9.03
N SER A 202 5.66 10.65 -9.76
CA SER A 202 4.43 10.21 -10.41
C SER A 202 4.47 10.56 -11.88
N LEU A 203 3.96 9.65 -12.71
CA LEU A 203 3.82 9.81 -14.16
C LEU A 203 2.38 9.44 -14.56
N PRO A 204 1.86 9.97 -15.67
CA PRO A 204 0.65 9.43 -16.27
C PRO A 204 0.79 7.92 -16.50
N ILE A 205 -0.24 7.12 -16.17
CA ILE A 205 -0.17 5.65 -16.22
C ILE A 205 0.33 5.15 -17.58
N GLY A 206 -0.15 5.73 -18.67
CA GLY A 206 0.26 5.37 -20.03
C GLY A 206 1.70 5.74 -20.41
N GLN A 207 2.45 6.44 -19.56
CA GLN A 207 3.85 6.83 -19.79
C GLN A 207 4.84 6.07 -18.90
N ILE A 208 4.36 5.20 -18.00
CA ILE A 208 5.24 4.46 -17.07
C ILE A 208 6.20 3.54 -17.83
N GLY A 209 5.72 2.87 -18.89
CA GLY A 209 6.54 1.98 -19.73
C GLY A 209 7.70 2.74 -20.38
N ASP A 210 7.40 3.82 -21.11
CA ASP A 210 8.40 4.64 -21.80
C ASP A 210 9.46 5.25 -20.86
N PHE A 211 9.10 5.52 -19.60
CA PHE A 211 10.04 6.05 -18.60
C PHE A 211 10.97 4.99 -18.02
N ALA A 212 10.55 3.72 -18.00
CA ALA A 212 11.30 2.65 -17.37
C ALA A 212 12.40 2.06 -18.28
N ASP A 213 12.31 2.28 -19.59
CA ASP A 213 13.29 1.88 -20.62
C ASP A 213 14.57 2.75 -20.62
#